data_AF-A0A9Q3EAF7-F1
#
_entry.id   AF-A0A9Q3EAF7-F1
#
_cell.length_a   1.000
_cell.length_b   1.000
_cell.length_c   1.000
_cell.angle_alpha   90.00
_cell.angle_beta   90.00
_cell.angle_gamma   90.00
#
_symmetry.space_group_name_H-M   'P 1'
#
loop_
_entity.id
_entity.type
_entity.pdbx_description
1 polymer ?
#
loop_
_entity_poly.entity_id
_entity_poly.type
_entity_poly.pdbx_seq_one_letter_code
_entity_poly.pdbx_strand_id
1 'polypeptide(L)'
;MGQAEELENELTKNTFHWISAINIATSWTVSMDNVNAFSENWKKFCLSNQHLFPKQKSKPNHHFAGQIPELFQFLGPAQASATWGYECLIGVFANMPTNNKIYTLDKTLLQHISRRSNLSVLLKSPSAPCEIKQLFKSQLPAPFNHQKHNKPSRHDQ
;
A
#
# COMPACT_ATOMS: atom_id res chain seq x y z
N MET A 1 10.46 -33.18 30.89
CA MET A 1 9.65 -32.79 29.73
C MET A 1 8.99 -31.43 30.00
N GLY A 2 9.73 -30.38 30.38
CA GLY A 2 9.09 -29.29 31.15
C GLY A 2 9.69 -27.88 31.13
N GLN A 3 10.61 -27.54 30.22
CA GLN A 3 11.09 -26.15 30.07
C GLN A 3 11.33 -25.80 28.60
N ALA A 4 11.92 -26.72 27.83
CA ALA A 4 12.10 -26.55 26.39
C ALA A 4 10.75 -26.48 25.65
N GLU A 5 9.80 -27.35 26.01
CA GLU A 5 8.44 -27.37 25.42
C GLU A 5 7.64 -26.11 25.79
N GLU A 6 7.83 -25.57 27.00
CA GLU A 6 7.16 -24.32 27.40
C GLU A 6 7.75 -23.11 26.68
N LEU A 7 9.06 -23.06 26.50
CA LEU A 7 9.72 -22.03 25.70
C LEU A 7 9.27 -22.09 24.23
N GLU A 8 9.16 -23.29 23.66
CA GLU A 8 8.68 -23.50 22.30
C GLU A 8 7.22 -23.03 22.12
N ASN A 9 6.37 -23.30 23.12
CA ASN A 9 5.00 -22.82 23.14
C ASN A 9 4.92 -21.28 23.19
N GLU A 10 5.73 -20.63 24.05
CA GLU A 10 5.77 -19.17 24.13
C GLU A 10 6.30 -18.53 22.84
N LEU A 11 7.34 -19.10 22.23
CA LEU A 11 7.86 -18.65 20.95
C LEU A 11 6.81 -18.78 19.84
N THR A 12 6.06 -19.88 19.83
CA THR A 12 4.98 -20.13 18.88
C THR A 12 3.85 -19.11 19.03
N LYS A 13 3.39 -18.85 20.26
CA LYS A 13 2.38 -17.82 20.55
C LYS A 13 2.85 -16.42 20.13
N ASN A 14 4.10 -16.06 20.46
CA ASN A 14 4.68 -14.79 20.06
C ASN A 14 4.68 -14.63 18.53
N THR A 15 5.06 -15.68 17.81
CA THR A 15 5.07 -15.73 16.35
C THR A 15 3.66 -15.56 15.78
N PHE A 16 2.64 -16.20 16.37
CA PHE A 16 1.25 -16.01 15.94
C PHE A 16 0.74 -14.58 16.12
N HIS A 17 1.08 -13.93 17.23
CA HIS A 17 0.75 -12.51 17.43
C HIS A 17 1.40 -11.62 16.37
N TRP A 18 2.67 -11.87 16.06
CA TRP A 18 3.40 -11.14 15.03
C TRP A 18 2.78 -11.32 13.63
N ILE A 19 2.54 -12.57 13.23
CA ILE A 19 1.92 -12.90 11.93
C ILE A 19 0.53 -12.28 11.82
N SER A 20 -0.27 -12.35 12.88
CA SER A 20 -1.62 -11.76 12.90
C SER A 20 -1.57 -10.25 12.69
N ALA A 21 -0.65 -9.56 13.37
CA ALA A 21 -0.45 -8.13 13.18
C ALA A 21 0.00 -7.79 11.75
N ILE A 22 0.93 -8.56 11.18
CA ILE A 22 1.38 -8.37 9.79
C ILE A 22 0.24 -8.57 8.80
N ASN A 23 -0.53 -9.66 8.92
CA ASN A 23 -1.63 -9.95 8.02
C ASN A 23 -2.68 -8.83 8.01
N ILE A 24 -2.98 -8.28 9.19
CA ILE A 24 -3.86 -7.11 9.29
C ILE A 24 -3.21 -5.90 8.62
N ALA A 25 -1.92 -5.66 8.88
CA ALA A 25 -1.25 -4.51 8.33
C ALA A 25 -1.08 -4.53 6.82
N THR A 26 -1.03 -5.72 6.24
CA THR A 26 -1.02 -5.96 4.79
C THR A 26 -2.42 -6.30 4.25
N SER A 27 -3.49 -5.96 4.96
CA SER A 27 -4.87 -6.11 4.48
C SER A 27 -5.24 -4.95 3.57
N TRP A 28 -6.01 -5.22 2.51
CA TRP A 28 -6.56 -4.18 1.62
C TRP A 28 -7.76 -3.46 2.23
N THR A 29 -8.20 -3.89 3.40
CA THR A 29 -9.35 -3.32 4.12
C THR A 29 -8.96 -2.94 5.54
N VAL A 30 -9.43 -1.76 5.96
CA VAL A 30 -9.29 -1.26 7.32
C VAL A 30 -10.69 -1.15 7.93
N SER A 31 -10.87 -1.76 9.08
CA SER A 31 -12.02 -1.60 9.97
C SER A 31 -11.52 -1.28 11.37
N MET A 32 -12.38 -0.73 12.23
CA MET A 32 -11.97 -0.47 13.61
C MET A 32 -11.60 -1.76 14.36
N ASP A 33 -12.26 -2.87 14.01
CA ASP A 33 -11.91 -4.20 14.54
C ASP A 33 -10.49 -4.60 14.15
N ASN A 34 -10.09 -4.39 12.90
CA ASN A 34 -8.72 -4.64 12.44
C ASN A 34 -7.71 -3.75 13.17
N VAL A 35 -8.03 -2.47 13.38
CA VAL A 35 -7.16 -1.51 14.10
C VAL A 35 -6.94 -1.96 15.54
N ASN A 36 -8.01 -2.36 16.22
CA ASN A 36 -7.95 -2.86 17.60
C ASN A 36 -7.20 -4.19 17.68
N ALA A 37 -7.51 -5.14 16.78
CA ALA A 37 -6.85 -6.44 16.71
C ALA A 37 -5.36 -6.32 16.39
N PHE A 38 -4.96 -5.40 15.51
CA PHE A 38 -3.56 -5.09 15.27
C PHE A 38 -2.89 -4.61 16.54
N SER A 39 -3.48 -3.61 17.21
CA SER A 39 -2.92 -2.98 18.41
C SER A 39 -2.72 -4.01 19.52
N GLU A 40 -3.69 -4.89 19.73
CA GLU A 40 -3.63 -5.96 20.73
C GLU A 40 -2.53 -6.98 20.39
N ASN A 41 -2.52 -7.51 19.17
CA ASN A 41 -1.52 -8.48 18.74
C ASN A 41 -0.11 -7.89 18.76
N TRP A 42 0.07 -6.66 18.31
CA TRP A 42 1.37 -5.97 18.31
C TRP A 42 1.89 -5.76 19.73
N LYS A 43 1.02 -5.38 20.66
CA LYS A 43 1.37 -5.23 22.09
C LYS A 43 1.78 -6.56 22.70
N LYS A 44 1.00 -7.63 22.49
CA LYS A 44 1.32 -8.98 22.98
C LYS A 44 2.64 -9.49 22.41
N PHE A 45 2.88 -9.29 21.12
CA PHE A 45 4.15 -9.58 20.46
C PHE A 45 5.31 -8.83 21.13
N CYS A 46 5.23 -7.51 21.28
CA CYS A 46 6.32 -6.72 21.85
C CYS A 46 6.67 -7.15 23.29
N LEU A 47 5.66 -7.36 24.14
CA LEU A 47 5.85 -7.77 25.53
C LEU A 47 6.49 -9.17 25.64
N SER A 48 5.93 -10.15 24.94
CA SER A 48 6.47 -11.52 24.95
C SER A 48 7.83 -11.62 24.26
N ASN A 49 8.08 -10.84 23.21
CA ASN A 49 9.38 -10.79 22.54
C ASN A 49 10.48 -10.24 23.46
N GLN A 50 10.17 -9.24 24.29
CA GLN A 50 11.12 -8.72 25.28
C GLN A 50 11.40 -9.76 26.38
N HIS A 51 10.41 -10.57 26.77
CA HIS A 51 10.60 -11.66 27.72
C HIS A 51 11.45 -12.81 27.14
N LEU A 52 11.16 -13.23 25.89
CA LEU A 52 11.89 -14.29 25.18
C LEU A 52 13.33 -13.88 24.84
N PHE A 53 13.55 -12.60 24.52
CA PHE A 53 14.85 -12.09 24.09
C PHE A 53 15.27 -10.85 24.90
N PRO A 54 15.57 -10.99 26.21
CA PRO A 54 15.79 -9.86 27.12
C PRO A 54 17.02 -9.01 26.77
N LYS A 55 17.98 -9.59 26.04
CA LYS A 55 19.17 -8.86 25.56
C LYS A 55 18.90 -8.04 24.30
N GLN A 56 17.77 -8.28 23.62
CA GLN A 56 17.43 -7.58 22.39
C GLN A 56 16.71 -6.27 22.70
N LYS A 57 17.30 -5.15 22.29
CA LYS A 57 16.67 -3.84 22.41
C LYS A 57 15.57 -3.68 21.36
N SER A 58 14.56 -2.88 21.70
CA SER A 58 13.55 -2.47 20.73
C SER A 58 14.22 -1.67 19.60
N LYS A 59 13.86 -1.98 18.35
CA LYS A 59 14.35 -1.27 17.16
C LYS A 59 13.39 -0.13 16.81
N PRO A 60 13.85 0.92 16.12
CA PRO A 60 12.98 1.99 15.64
C PRO A 60 11.75 1.48 14.89
N ASN A 61 11.90 0.43 14.08
CA ASN A 61 10.78 -0.19 13.37
C ASN A 61 9.68 -0.69 14.30
N HIS A 62 10.00 -1.17 15.51
CA HIS A 62 8.97 -1.59 16.46
C HIS A 62 8.18 -0.40 17.01
N HIS A 63 8.86 0.73 17.22
CA HIS A 63 8.20 1.98 17.60
C HIS A 63 7.30 2.48 16.46
N PHE A 64 7.80 2.52 15.22
CA PHE A 64 7.00 2.96 14.07
C PHE A 64 5.80 2.04 13.81
N ALA A 65 5.97 0.72 13.98
CA ALA A 65 4.87 -0.21 13.88
C ALA A 65 3.77 0.04 14.91
N GLY A 66 4.10 0.59 16.09
CA GLY A 66 3.12 1.02 17.07
C GLY A 66 2.21 2.16 16.61
N GLN A 67 2.61 2.93 15.59
CA GLN A 67 1.84 4.04 15.01
C GLN A 67 0.92 3.60 13.86
N ILE A 68 1.07 2.35 13.37
CA ILE A 68 0.25 1.80 12.28
C ILE A 68 -1.27 1.94 12.53
N PRO A 69 -1.82 1.72 13.74
CA PRO A 69 -3.24 1.93 14.03
C PRO A 69 -3.75 3.34 13.72
N GLU A 70 -2.95 4.35 14.00
CA GLU A 70 -3.29 5.75 13.72
C GLU A 70 -3.21 6.01 12.21
N LEU A 71 -2.15 5.49 11.57
CA LEU A 71 -1.99 5.58 10.11
C LEU A 71 -3.15 4.93 9.36
N PHE A 72 -3.70 3.82 9.85
CA PHE A 72 -4.88 3.18 9.24
C PHE A 72 -6.13 4.03 9.31
N GLN A 73 -6.33 4.75 10.41
CA GLN A 73 -7.48 5.64 10.55
C GLN A 73 -7.34 6.89 9.67
N PHE A 74 -6.12 7.39 9.51
CA PHE A 74 -5.86 8.60 8.73
C PHE A 74 -5.74 8.37 7.22
N LEU A 75 -4.98 7.35 6.81
CA LEU A 75 -4.64 7.07 5.40
C LEU A 75 -5.40 5.88 4.81
N GLY A 76 -6.09 5.10 5.63
CA GLY A 76 -6.68 3.83 5.21
C GLY A 76 -5.64 2.70 5.11
N PRO A 77 -5.91 1.67 4.29
CA PRO A 77 -5.04 0.50 4.15
C PRO A 77 -3.59 0.88 3.78
N ALA A 78 -2.60 0.19 4.37
CA ALA A 78 -1.18 0.48 4.11
C ALA A 78 -0.85 0.37 2.62
N GLN A 79 -1.46 -0.56 1.90
CA GLN A 79 -1.15 -0.81 0.48
C GLN A 79 -1.67 0.31 -0.43
N ALA A 80 -2.71 1.03 -0.01
CA ALA A 80 -3.19 2.21 -0.71
C ALA A 80 -2.26 3.42 -0.51
N SER A 81 -1.53 3.45 0.61
CA SER A 81 -0.62 4.52 1.00
C SER A 81 0.87 4.14 0.94
N ALA A 82 1.18 2.94 0.44
CA ALA A 82 2.51 2.38 0.48
C ALA A 82 3.49 3.20 -0.36
N THR A 83 4.72 3.35 0.16
CA THR A 83 5.81 4.06 -0.51
C THR A 83 6.10 3.54 -1.91
N TRP A 84 5.84 2.26 -2.16
CA TRP A 84 6.00 1.62 -3.48
C TRP A 84 5.29 2.37 -4.62
N GLY A 85 4.05 2.82 -4.39
CA GLY A 85 3.32 3.60 -5.41
C GLY A 85 4.03 4.91 -5.74
N TYR A 86 4.60 5.55 -4.73
CA TYR A 86 5.38 6.78 -4.90
C TYR A 86 6.75 6.51 -5.54
N GLU A 87 7.43 5.41 -5.21
CA GLU A 87 8.68 4.99 -5.85
C GLU A 87 8.49 4.76 -7.36
N CYS A 88 7.38 4.12 -7.75
CA CYS A 88 7.02 3.96 -9.17
C CYS A 88 6.84 5.32 -9.85
N LEU A 89 6.16 6.27 -9.19
CA LEU A 89 5.97 7.63 -9.71
C LEU A 89 7.30 8.40 -9.81
N ILE A 90 8.18 8.28 -8.82
CA ILE A 90 9.51 8.87 -8.86
C ILE A 90 10.30 8.32 -10.05
N GLY A 91 10.23 7.02 -10.31
CA GLY A 91 10.85 6.39 -11.49
C GLY A 91 10.31 6.95 -12.81
N VAL A 92 9.00 7.18 -12.92
CA VAL A 92 8.39 7.84 -14.09
C VAL A 92 8.90 9.28 -14.22
N PHE A 93 8.96 10.02 -13.12
CA PHE A 93 9.41 11.41 -13.11
C PHE A 93 10.89 11.56 -13.46
N ALA A 94 11.74 10.65 -12.99
CA ALA A 94 13.16 10.63 -13.30
C ALA A 94 13.43 10.39 -14.80
N ASN A 95 12.57 9.64 -15.48
CA ASN A 95 12.70 9.33 -16.90
C ASN A 95 12.03 10.38 -17.82
N MET A 96 11.30 11.36 -17.28
CA MET A 96 10.68 12.38 -18.12
C MET A 96 11.72 13.34 -18.69
N PRO A 97 11.70 13.60 -20.01
CA PRO A 97 12.62 14.53 -20.62
C PRO A 97 12.33 15.95 -20.12
N THR A 98 13.22 16.50 -19.31
CA THR A 98 13.09 17.85 -18.76
C THR A 98 13.61 18.93 -19.72
N ASN A 99 14.21 18.53 -20.85
CA ASN A 99 14.83 19.42 -21.85
C ASN A 99 15.77 20.46 -21.22
N ASN A 100 16.46 20.10 -20.13
CA ASN A 100 17.30 20.99 -19.32
C ASN A 100 16.58 22.23 -18.75
N LYS A 101 15.24 22.21 -18.64
CA LYS A 101 14.42 23.32 -18.12
C LYS A 101 13.80 22.99 -16.77
N ILE A 102 14.63 22.52 -15.83
CA ILE A 102 14.17 22.09 -14.50
C ILE A 102 13.42 23.18 -13.73
N TYR A 103 13.81 24.45 -13.91
CA TYR A 103 13.16 25.62 -13.30
C TYR A 103 11.75 25.92 -13.82
N THR A 104 11.30 25.21 -14.86
CA THR A 104 9.94 25.36 -15.42
C THR A 104 9.12 24.09 -15.28
N LEU A 105 9.68 23.06 -14.65
CA LEU A 105 9.09 21.73 -14.54
C LEU A 105 7.79 21.78 -13.74
N ASP A 106 7.78 22.49 -12.63
CA ASP A 106 6.64 22.72 -11.75
C ASP A 106 5.46 23.36 -12.51
N LYS A 107 5.70 24.46 -13.23
CA LYS A 107 4.70 25.15 -14.05
C LYS A 107 4.17 24.25 -15.15
N THR A 108 5.06 23.53 -15.82
CA THR A 108 4.71 22.62 -16.92
C THR A 108 3.86 21.47 -16.41
N LEU A 109 4.26 20.82 -15.31
CA LEU A 109 3.52 19.73 -14.68
C LEU A 109 2.14 20.21 -14.23
N LEU A 110 2.03 21.37 -13.59
CA LEU A 110 0.76 21.94 -13.17
C LEU A 110 -0.16 22.19 -14.38
N GLN A 111 0.36 22.79 -15.46
CA GLN A 111 -0.41 22.98 -16.69
C GLN A 111 -0.90 21.66 -17.29
N HIS A 112 -0.07 20.62 -17.32
CA HIS A 112 -0.47 19.31 -17.81
C HIS A 112 -1.53 18.65 -16.92
N ILE A 113 -1.40 18.74 -15.59
CA ILE A 113 -2.40 18.24 -14.63
C ILE A 113 -3.73 18.97 -14.83
N SER A 114 -3.73 20.31 -14.89
CA SER A 114 -4.95 21.10 -15.12
C SER A 114 -5.62 20.77 -16.46
N ARG A 115 -4.84 20.68 -17.54
CA ARG A 115 -5.34 20.29 -18.88
C ARG A 115 -5.95 18.89 -18.85
N ARG A 116 -5.30 17.93 -18.20
CA ARG A 116 -5.80 16.55 -18.05
C ARG A 116 -7.10 16.52 -17.24
N SER A 117 -7.20 17.27 -16.15
CA SER A 117 -8.42 17.35 -15.34
C SER A 117 -9.59 17.92 -16.14
N ASN A 118 -9.37 19.03 -16.84
CA ASN A 118 -10.38 19.64 -17.72
C ASN A 118 -10.82 18.68 -18.82
N LEU A 119 -9.87 18.00 -19.48
CA LEU A 119 -10.17 16.99 -20.49
C LEU A 119 -10.98 15.82 -19.91
N SER A 120 -10.65 15.36 -18.70
CA SER A 120 -11.36 14.27 -18.02
C SER A 120 -12.82 14.65 -17.71
N VAL A 121 -13.09 15.90 -17.35
CA VAL A 121 -14.45 16.42 -17.16
C VAL A 121 -15.20 16.47 -18.49
N LEU A 122 -14.57 17.02 -19.53
CA LEU A 122 -15.16 17.09 -20.87
C LEU A 122 -15.52 15.69 -21.38
N LEU A 123 -14.63 14.71 -21.24
CA LEU A 123 -14.86 13.32 -21.66
C LEU A 123 -16.04 12.64 -20.94
N LYS A 124 -16.30 13.02 -19.69
CA LYS A 124 -17.45 12.53 -18.91
C LYS A 124 -18.76 13.24 -19.28
N SER A 125 -18.69 14.39 -19.94
CA SER A 125 -19.87 15.12 -20.40
C SER A 125 -20.68 14.28 -21.40
N PRO A 126 -22.03 14.32 -21.31
CA PRO A 126 -22.89 13.71 -22.33
C PRO A 126 -22.68 14.34 -23.71
N SER A 127 -22.23 15.59 -23.78
CA SER A 127 -21.98 16.31 -25.03
C SER A 127 -20.61 16.05 -25.68
N ALA A 128 -19.76 15.21 -25.08
CA ALA A 128 -18.43 14.97 -25.64
C ALA A 128 -18.48 14.13 -26.93
N PRO A 129 -17.77 14.55 -28.00
CA PRO A 129 -17.67 13.80 -29.25
C PRO A 129 -17.18 12.37 -29.04
N CYS A 130 -17.72 11.42 -29.81
CA CYS A 130 -17.45 10.00 -29.61
C CYS A 130 -16.01 9.62 -29.99
N GLU A 131 -15.42 10.35 -30.93
CA GLU A 131 -14.06 10.20 -31.45
C GLU A 131 -13.03 10.50 -30.36
N ILE A 132 -13.26 11.55 -29.56
CA ILE A 132 -12.37 11.92 -28.44
C ILE A 132 -12.44 10.85 -27.34
N LYS A 133 -13.63 10.30 -27.08
CA LYS A 133 -13.80 9.19 -26.13
C LYS A 133 -13.08 7.92 -26.60
N GLN A 134 -13.07 7.63 -27.90
CA GLN A 134 -12.36 6.49 -28.48
C GLN A 134 -10.84 6.68 -28.43
N LEU A 135 -10.33 7.85 -28.83
CA LEU A 135 -8.90 8.18 -28.80
C LEU A 135 -8.34 8.09 -27.37
N PHE A 136 -9.05 8.63 -26.38
CA PHE A 136 -8.60 8.60 -24.98
C PHE A 136 -8.46 7.17 -24.44
N LYS A 137 -9.37 6.26 -24.79
CA LYS A 137 -9.27 4.84 -24.40
C LYS A 137 -8.05 4.15 -25.01
N SER A 138 -7.63 4.55 -26.20
CA SER A 138 -6.48 3.96 -26.90
C SER A 138 -5.11 4.42 -26.39
N GLN A 139 -5.04 5.58 -25.73
CA GLN A 139 -3.78 6.22 -25.33
C GLN A 139 -3.44 6.08 -23.84
N LEU A 140 -4.29 5.46 -23.02
CA LEU A 140 -3.95 5.20 -21.63
C LEU A 140 -2.87 4.11 -21.56
N PRO A 141 -1.71 4.36 -20.93
CA PRO A 141 -0.72 3.32 -20.74
C PRO A 141 -1.31 2.20 -19.87
N ALA A 142 -0.86 0.97 -20.15
CA ALA A 142 -1.39 -0.28 -19.61
C ALA A 142 -1.45 -0.41 -18.06
N PRO A 143 -0.64 0.24 -17.20
CA PRO A 143 -0.67 -0.12 -15.78
C PRO A 143 -1.94 0.29 -15.01
N PHE A 144 -2.86 1.04 -15.63
CA PHE A 144 -4.15 1.42 -15.01
C PHE A 144 -5.38 0.81 -15.68
N ASN A 145 -5.20 0.00 -16.72
CA ASN A 145 -6.25 -0.89 -17.19
C ASN A 145 -6.25 -2.11 -16.27
N HIS A 146 -7.15 -2.14 -15.28
CA HIS A 146 -7.58 -3.41 -14.69
C HIS A 146 -8.34 -4.19 -15.77
N GLN A 147 -7.62 -4.73 -16.76
CA GLN A 147 -8.09 -5.91 -17.44
C GLN A 147 -8.17 -6.98 -16.35
N LYS A 148 -9.39 -7.33 -15.97
CA LYS A 148 -9.65 -8.57 -15.24
C LYS A 148 -9.01 -9.67 -16.08
N HIS A 149 -7.85 -10.16 -15.67
CA HIS A 149 -7.32 -11.40 -16.20
C HIS A 149 -8.33 -12.49 -15.83
N ASN A 150 -9.20 -12.85 -16.78
CA ASN A 150 -9.88 -14.12 -16.75
C ASN A 150 -8.77 -15.19 -16.79
N LYS A 151 -8.40 -15.72 -15.62
CA LYS A 151 -7.63 -16.95 -15.57
C LYS A 151 -8.53 -18.05 -16.16
N PRO A 152 -8.07 -18.84 -17.13
CA PRO A 152 -8.81 -20.04 -17.51
C PRO A 152 -8.84 -20.99 -16.30
N SER A 153 -10.03 -21.51 -16.01
CA SER A 153 -10.26 -22.54 -15.01
C SER A 153 -9.36 -23.73 -15.33
N ARG A 154 -8.54 -24.18 -14.37
CA ARG A 154 -7.87 -25.48 -14.45
C ARG A 154 -8.89 -26.56 -14.14
N HIS A 155 -9.78 -26.82 -15.08
CA HIS A 155 -10.41 -28.11 -15.25
C HIS A 155 -10.53 -28.31 -16.76
N ASP A 156 -10.09 -29.47 -17.22
CA ASP A 156 -10.02 -29.95 -18.60
C ASP A 156 -8.71 -29.62 -19.34
N GLN A 157 -7.63 -30.26 -18.89
CA GLN A 157 -6.83 -31.24 -19.67
C GLN A 157 -5.71 -31.83 -18.82
#